data_AF-A0A6J7B025-F1
#
_entry.id   AF-A0A6J7B025-F1
#
_cell.length_a   1.000
_cell.length_b   1.000
_cell.length_c   1.000
_cell.angle_alpha   90.00
_cell.angle_beta   90.00
_cell.angle_gamma   90.00
#
_symmetry.space_group_name_H-M   'P 1'
#
loop_
_entity.id
_entity.type
_entity.pdbx_description
1 polymer ?
#
loop_
_entity_poly.entity_id
_entity_poly.type
_entity_poly.pdbx_seq_one_letter_code
_entity_poly.pdbx_strand_id
1 'polypeptide(L)'
;MTEINPMMQASAASALIGDPAAFGRVAEDGTVYVRTSNGEVAVGSYPGKTAEEALTYFVRKFEMLAAEVALLAARIKSGALVPSDAYAAVKKLREQVKELNGVGDLEALAASVEQIEPLIEGHREAYESKKAAEVAAKKERLEQILVEKEKIVAEAESLALSESWKVTGDRLKVLLDEWKSAPRLDKKSDADLWKRFSSSRNKFDKRRRTHFAALEATQSVVADAKKAIIAEAESLATSTDWVPTAKKFKTLMDAWKASGRGKPSDDAKMWARFKAAQDQFFTAKIADLEKRDTTMAANLIKREELVIQIEALVPFTNLDEAKKALREHMNSWSKIGMTHRDKRAALDARVHAVESVIKEAEAENWRKTDPAAKARAGEVVKQLADSIESYEKIAAKSLAAGNSKKAAEATESAAARRVWLAEAEKALAEFN
;
A
#
# COMPACT_ATOMS: atom_id res chain seq x y z
N MET A 1 -60.24 47.29 -70.70
CA MET A 1 -59.24 48.26 -71.19
C MET A 1 -58.26 48.55 -70.08
N THR A 2 -57.18 47.79 -70.05
CA THR A 2 -55.91 48.18 -69.42
C THR A 2 -54.86 47.27 -70.03
N GLU A 3 -54.28 47.75 -71.14
CA GLU A 3 -53.13 47.13 -71.79
C GLU A 3 -51.96 47.14 -70.80
N ILE A 4 -51.55 45.95 -70.36
CA ILE A 4 -50.26 45.77 -69.70
C ILE A 4 -49.25 45.59 -70.83
N ASN A 5 -48.61 46.68 -71.21
CA ASN A 5 -47.46 46.69 -72.10
C ASN A 5 -46.26 46.13 -71.32
N PRO A 6 -45.74 44.92 -71.62
CA PRO A 6 -44.55 44.43 -70.95
C PRO A 6 -43.36 45.15 -71.57
N MET A 7 -42.87 46.18 -70.88
CA MET A 7 -41.57 46.76 -71.21
C MET A 7 -40.51 45.66 -71.18
N MET A 8 -39.97 45.38 -72.35
CA MET A 8 -38.83 44.51 -72.58
C MET A 8 -37.67 45.01 -71.72
N GLN A 9 -37.41 44.35 -70.58
CA GLN A 9 -36.27 44.65 -69.74
C GLN A 9 -35.00 44.31 -70.53
N ALA A 10 -34.26 45.34 -70.94
CA ALA A 10 -32.93 45.20 -71.52
C ALA A 10 -32.05 44.37 -70.56
N SER A 11 -31.55 43.24 -71.05
CA SER A 11 -30.59 42.38 -70.35
C SER A 11 -29.33 43.17 -70.00
N ALA A 12 -28.66 42.84 -68.89
CA ALA A 12 -27.38 43.44 -68.51
C ALA A 12 -26.30 43.30 -69.62
N ALA A 13 -26.48 42.38 -70.58
CA ALA A 13 -25.67 42.25 -71.78
C ALA A 13 -25.83 43.44 -72.76
N SER A 14 -27.03 44.02 -72.86
CA SER A 14 -27.32 45.13 -73.78
C SER A 14 -26.67 46.46 -73.35
N ALA A 15 -26.33 46.60 -72.06
CA ALA A 15 -25.59 47.76 -71.54
C ALA A 15 -24.08 47.74 -71.87
N LEU A 16 -23.50 46.58 -72.21
CA LEU A 16 -22.08 46.44 -72.54
C LEU A 16 -21.81 46.36 -74.06
N ILE A 17 -22.82 45.95 -74.85
CA ILE A 17 -22.65 45.54 -76.27
C ILE A 17 -23.55 46.36 -77.23
N GLY A 18 -24.40 47.26 -76.70
CA GLY A 18 -25.43 47.96 -77.48
C GLY A 18 -26.72 47.14 -77.57
N ASP A 19 -27.66 47.57 -78.42
CA ASP A 19 -28.88 46.80 -78.71
C ASP A 19 -28.57 45.77 -79.82
N PRO A 20 -28.40 44.47 -79.52
CA PRO A 20 -28.06 43.48 -80.54
C PRO A 20 -29.19 43.29 -81.56
N ALA A 21 -30.43 43.59 -81.19
CA ALA A 21 -31.58 43.49 -82.09
C ALA A 21 -31.51 44.52 -83.24
N ALA A 22 -30.80 45.63 -83.05
CA ALA A 22 -30.58 46.65 -84.10
C ALA A 22 -29.79 46.12 -85.31
N PHE A 23 -29.04 45.03 -85.11
CA PHE A 23 -28.29 44.34 -86.17
C PHE A 23 -29.15 43.34 -86.94
N GLY A 24 -30.39 43.07 -86.52
CA GLY A 24 -31.22 42.05 -87.15
C GLY A 24 -32.38 42.60 -87.97
N ARG A 25 -32.78 41.83 -88.97
CA ARG A 25 -33.99 42.06 -89.74
C ARG A 25 -34.70 40.73 -89.97
N VAL A 26 -36.02 40.70 -89.83
CA VAL A 26 -36.83 39.52 -90.17
C VAL A 26 -37.58 39.82 -91.47
N ALA A 27 -37.50 38.91 -92.44
CA ALA A 27 -38.27 38.96 -93.68
C ALA A 27 -39.69 38.42 -93.48
N GLU A 28 -40.60 38.72 -94.42
CA GLU A 28 -42.01 38.33 -94.35
C GLU A 28 -42.23 36.80 -94.32
N ASP A 29 -41.25 36.04 -94.81
CA ASP A 29 -41.22 34.56 -94.79
C ASP A 29 -40.72 33.98 -93.44
N GLY A 30 -40.38 34.84 -92.47
CA GLY A 30 -39.84 34.45 -91.16
C GLY A 30 -38.33 34.16 -91.15
N THR A 31 -37.62 34.45 -92.25
CA THR A 31 -36.15 34.36 -92.31
C THR A 31 -35.52 35.54 -91.57
N VAL A 32 -34.60 35.25 -90.66
CA VAL A 32 -33.86 36.23 -89.85
C VAL A 32 -32.49 36.46 -90.49
N TYR A 33 -32.17 37.73 -90.69
CA TYR A 33 -30.91 38.22 -91.23
C TYR A 33 -30.16 39.02 -90.17
N VAL A 34 -28.83 38.93 -90.19
CA VAL A 34 -27.94 39.82 -89.44
C VAL A 34 -27.23 40.76 -90.42
N ARG A 35 -27.10 42.03 -90.04
CA ARG A 35 -26.38 43.05 -90.79
C ARG A 35 -24.91 43.01 -90.38
N THR A 36 -24.04 42.81 -91.37
CA THR A 36 -22.59 42.86 -91.23
C THR A 36 -22.02 43.96 -92.14
N SER A 37 -20.73 44.31 -91.99
CA SER A 37 -20.07 45.26 -92.89
C SER A 37 -20.09 44.83 -94.36
N ASN A 38 -20.25 43.52 -94.63
CA ASN A 38 -20.28 42.93 -95.97
C ASN A 38 -21.70 42.71 -96.52
N GLY A 39 -22.74 43.16 -95.79
CA GLY A 39 -24.15 43.03 -96.17
C GLY A 39 -24.98 42.19 -95.20
N GLU A 40 -26.23 41.91 -95.59
CA GLU A 40 -27.16 41.08 -94.80
C GLU A 40 -26.91 39.59 -95.03
N VAL A 41 -26.71 38.83 -93.96
CA VAL A 41 -26.48 37.37 -93.97
C VAL A 41 -27.64 36.67 -93.29
N ALA A 42 -28.21 35.64 -93.92
CA ALA A 42 -29.27 34.85 -93.30
C ALA A 42 -28.70 33.98 -92.18
N VAL A 43 -29.24 34.11 -90.96
CA VAL A 43 -28.80 33.34 -89.77
C VAL A 43 -29.76 32.20 -89.41
N GLY A 44 -30.92 32.14 -90.07
CA GLY A 44 -31.88 31.06 -89.93
C GLY A 44 -33.32 31.53 -90.13
N SER A 45 -34.29 30.65 -89.93
CA SER A 45 -35.72 30.98 -89.97
C SER A 45 -36.39 30.46 -88.70
N TYR A 46 -37.41 31.15 -88.22
CA TYR A 46 -38.24 30.70 -87.10
C TYR A 46 -39.73 30.73 -87.48
N PRO A 47 -40.20 29.70 -88.22
CA PRO A 47 -41.55 29.70 -88.78
C PRO A 47 -42.65 29.67 -87.71
N GLY A 48 -43.76 30.36 -87.97
CA GLY A 48 -44.94 30.32 -87.10
C GLY A 48 -44.85 31.17 -85.82
N LYS A 49 -43.88 32.10 -85.76
CA LYS A 49 -43.64 33.02 -84.65
C LYS A 49 -43.61 34.46 -85.14
N THR A 50 -43.82 35.42 -84.23
CA THR A 50 -43.74 36.84 -84.63
C THR A 50 -42.30 37.22 -84.98
N ALA A 51 -42.13 38.26 -85.80
CA ALA A 51 -40.80 38.76 -86.15
C ALA A 51 -39.96 39.11 -84.91
N GLU A 52 -40.60 39.64 -83.87
CA GLU A 52 -39.95 39.98 -82.60
C GLU A 52 -39.47 38.75 -81.81
N GLU A 53 -40.29 37.70 -81.75
CA GLU A 53 -39.92 36.42 -81.10
C GLU A 53 -38.77 35.72 -81.84
N ALA A 54 -38.82 35.72 -83.18
CA ALA A 54 -37.76 35.17 -84.03
C ALA A 54 -36.45 35.92 -83.83
N LEU A 55 -36.48 37.25 -83.87
CA LEU A 55 -35.32 38.11 -83.64
C LEU A 55 -34.71 37.87 -82.26
N THR A 56 -35.54 37.85 -81.21
CA THR A 56 -35.11 37.62 -79.83
C THR A 56 -34.39 36.28 -79.64
N TYR A 57 -34.84 35.21 -80.31
CA TYR A 57 -34.19 33.90 -80.23
C TYR A 57 -32.74 33.93 -80.74
N PHE A 58 -32.50 34.58 -81.89
CA PHE A 58 -31.16 34.69 -82.46
C PHE A 58 -30.28 35.73 -81.74
N VAL A 59 -30.88 36.77 -81.14
CA VAL A 59 -30.19 37.69 -80.22
C VAL A 59 -29.67 36.95 -78.98
N ARG A 60 -30.50 36.10 -78.36
CA ARG A 60 -30.07 35.31 -77.19
C ARG A 60 -28.88 34.41 -77.49
N LYS A 61 -28.78 33.85 -78.70
CA LYS A 61 -27.61 33.05 -79.11
C LYS A 61 -26.32 33.86 -79.11
N PHE A 62 -26.39 35.09 -79.60
CA PHE A 62 -25.28 36.03 -79.54
C PHE A 62 -24.93 36.40 -78.09
N GLU A 63 -25.92 36.77 -77.28
CA GLU A 63 -25.71 37.15 -75.88
C GLU A 63 -25.08 36.04 -75.04
N MET A 64 -25.48 34.78 -75.26
CA MET A 64 -24.87 33.63 -74.57
C MET A 64 -23.38 33.53 -74.86
N LEU A 65 -22.98 33.63 -76.14
CA LEU A 65 -21.58 33.52 -76.52
C LEU A 65 -20.78 34.73 -76.05
N ALA A 66 -21.35 35.94 -76.12
CA ALA A 66 -20.74 37.14 -75.56
C ALA A 66 -20.53 37.04 -74.04
N ALA A 67 -21.47 36.44 -73.30
CA ALA A 67 -21.32 36.18 -71.87
C ALA A 67 -20.20 35.16 -71.58
N GLU A 68 -20.03 34.12 -72.41
CA GLU A 68 -18.92 33.17 -72.29
C GLU A 68 -17.55 33.86 -72.49
N VAL A 69 -17.44 34.74 -73.49
CA VAL A 69 -16.24 35.56 -73.75
C VAL A 69 -15.92 36.46 -72.56
N ALA A 70 -16.92 37.17 -72.04
CA ALA A 70 -16.77 38.03 -70.86
C ALA A 70 -16.35 37.24 -69.61
N LEU A 71 -16.96 36.07 -69.39
CA LEU A 71 -16.63 35.18 -68.28
C LEU A 71 -15.19 34.66 -68.39
N LEU A 72 -14.74 34.25 -69.58
CA LEU A 72 -13.37 33.79 -69.80
C LEU A 72 -12.37 34.91 -69.47
N ALA A 73 -12.61 36.13 -69.98
CA ALA A 73 -11.80 37.29 -69.67
C ALA A 73 -11.75 37.58 -68.15
N ALA A 74 -12.87 37.49 -67.45
CA ALA A 74 -12.92 37.66 -65.99
C ALA A 74 -12.14 36.59 -65.22
N ARG A 75 -12.19 35.33 -65.68
CA ARG A 75 -11.44 34.21 -65.08
C ARG A 75 -9.93 34.35 -65.26
N ILE A 76 -9.49 34.88 -66.40
CA ILE A 76 -8.07 35.20 -66.66
C ILE A 76 -7.63 36.34 -65.73
N LYS A 77 -8.37 37.45 -65.70
CA LYS A 77 -8.05 38.62 -64.85
C LYS A 77 -7.97 38.29 -63.36
N SER A 78 -8.82 37.37 -62.88
CA SER A 78 -8.82 36.91 -61.49
C SER A 78 -7.77 35.85 -61.17
N GLY A 79 -7.07 35.31 -62.19
CA GLY A 79 -6.14 34.19 -62.04
C GLY A 79 -6.82 32.88 -61.65
N ALA A 80 -8.11 32.72 -61.98
CA ALA A 80 -8.91 31.54 -61.69
C ALA A 80 -8.82 30.46 -62.79
N LEU A 81 -8.03 30.70 -63.85
CA LEU A 81 -7.82 29.78 -64.96
C LEU A 81 -6.33 29.68 -65.26
N VAL A 82 -5.87 28.45 -65.55
CA VAL A 82 -4.49 28.21 -65.97
C VAL A 82 -4.29 28.78 -67.38
N PRO A 83 -3.17 29.46 -67.69
CA PRO A 83 -2.94 30.03 -69.02
C PRO A 83 -3.12 29.02 -70.17
N SER A 84 -2.66 27.77 -70.02
CA SER A 84 -2.86 26.71 -71.03
C SER A 84 -4.33 26.42 -71.31
N ASP A 85 -5.15 26.38 -70.27
CA ASP A 85 -6.59 26.12 -70.38
C ASP A 85 -7.30 27.33 -70.99
N ALA A 86 -6.80 28.54 -70.73
CA ALA A 86 -7.29 29.77 -71.34
C ALA A 86 -7.09 29.76 -72.87
N TYR A 87 -5.93 29.37 -73.37
CA TYR A 87 -5.72 29.23 -74.83
C TYR A 87 -6.65 28.21 -75.47
N ALA A 88 -6.86 27.06 -74.81
CA ALA A 88 -7.78 26.04 -75.29
C ALA A 88 -9.23 26.58 -75.36
N ALA A 89 -9.63 27.38 -74.37
CA ALA A 89 -10.95 28.02 -74.34
C ALA A 89 -11.09 29.09 -75.44
N VAL A 90 -10.06 29.92 -75.68
CA VAL A 90 -10.08 30.90 -76.78
C VAL A 90 -10.23 30.20 -78.13
N LYS A 91 -9.47 29.12 -78.38
CA LYS A 91 -9.59 28.35 -79.63
C LYS A 91 -11.02 27.85 -79.86
N LYS A 92 -11.68 27.36 -78.81
CA LYS A 92 -13.07 26.92 -78.89
C LYS A 92 -14.04 28.07 -79.16
N LEU A 93 -13.88 29.19 -78.46
CA LEU A 93 -14.71 30.38 -78.66
C LEU A 93 -14.56 30.96 -80.07
N ARG A 94 -13.35 30.96 -80.65
CA ARG A 94 -13.14 31.36 -82.05
C ARG A 94 -13.98 30.53 -83.01
N GLU A 95 -14.01 29.20 -82.83
CA GLU A 95 -14.84 28.32 -83.67
C GLU A 95 -16.33 28.58 -83.44
N GLN A 96 -16.75 28.71 -82.17
CA GLN A 96 -18.15 29.01 -81.84
C GLN A 96 -18.63 30.37 -82.40
N VAL A 97 -17.76 31.38 -82.44
CA VAL A 97 -18.08 32.70 -83.03
C VAL A 97 -18.16 32.60 -84.56
N LYS A 98 -17.26 31.83 -85.19
CA LYS A 98 -17.27 31.60 -86.64
C LYS A 98 -18.53 30.87 -87.11
N GLU A 99 -19.02 29.92 -86.32
CA GLU A 99 -20.22 29.14 -86.60
C GLU A 99 -21.51 29.78 -86.03
N LEU A 100 -21.42 30.99 -85.45
CA LEU A 100 -22.55 31.63 -84.77
C LEU A 100 -23.63 32.06 -85.77
N ASN A 101 -24.73 31.32 -85.75
CA ASN A 101 -26.00 31.73 -86.33
C ASN A 101 -26.80 32.54 -85.31
N GLY A 102 -26.48 33.83 -85.17
CA GLY A 102 -27.07 34.74 -84.19
C GLY A 102 -27.17 36.18 -84.69
N VAL A 103 -27.96 37.00 -84.01
CA VAL A 103 -28.17 38.42 -84.35
C VAL A 103 -27.48 39.30 -83.31
N GLY A 104 -26.55 40.13 -83.75
CA GLY A 104 -25.79 41.07 -82.93
C GLY A 104 -24.57 41.58 -83.68
N ASP A 105 -23.69 42.30 -82.97
CA ASP A 105 -22.43 42.77 -83.54
C ASP A 105 -21.40 41.63 -83.57
N LEU A 106 -21.45 40.82 -84.63
CA LEU A 106 -20.58 39.66 -84.81
C LEU A 106 -19.10 40.04 -84.96
N GLU A 107 -18.82 41.22 -85.51
CA GLU A 107 -17.46 41.74 -85.69
C GLU A 107 -16.87 42.16 -84.33
N ALA A 108 -17.64 42.88 -83.50
CA ALA A 108 -17.23 43.21 -82.14
C ALA A 108 -17.05 41.97 -81.27
N LEU A 109 -17.89 40.93 -81.43
CA LEU A 109 -17.74 39.67 -80.71
C LEU A 109 -16.45 38.93 -81.13
N ALA A 110 -16.19 38.81 -82.43
CA ALA A 110 -14.94 38.22 -82.94
C ALA A 110 -13.70 39.00 -82.45
N ALA A 111 -13.74 40.34 -82.54
CA ALA A 111 -12.69 41.20 -82.01
C ALA A 111 -12.48 40.99 -80.50
N SER A 112 -13.57 40.84 -79.73
CA SER A 112 -13.49 40.57 -78.29
C SER A 112 -12.82 39.24 -77.96
N VAL A 113 -13.01 38.20 -78.78
CA VAL A 113 -12.29 36.92 -78.62
C VAL A 113 -10.80 37.09 -78.88
N GLU A 114 -10.41 37.85 -79.90
CA GLU A 114 -9.00 38.13 -80.19
C GLU A 114 -8.31 38.94 -79.08
N GLN A 115 -9.07 39.78 -78.35
CA GLN A 115 -8.53 40.49 -77.18
C GLN A 115 -8.24 39.57 -75.97
N ILE A 116 -8.70 38.32 -75.98
CA ILE A 116 -8.46 37.41 -74.84
C ILE A 116 -7.00 36.94 -74.80
N GLU A 117 -6.34 36.66 -75.91
CA GLU A 117 -4.93 36.21 -75.89
C GLU A 117 -3.96 37.26 -75.31
N PRO A 118 -4.06 38.56 -75.68
CA PRO A 118 -3.33 39.62 -74.98
C PRO A 118 -3.63 39.68 -73.48
N LEU A 119 -4.87 39.41 -73.05
CA LEU A 119 -5.21 39.32 -71.63
C LEU A 119 -4.54 38.13 -70.94
N ILE A 120 -4.40 36.98 -71.61
CA ILE A 120 -3.69 35.82 -71.05
C ILE A 120 -2.24 36.19 -70.79
N GLU A 121 -1.55 36.80 -71.75
CA GLU A 121 -0.15 37.20 -71.59
C GLU A 121 0.01 38.30 -70.53
N GLY A 122 -0.86 39.32 -70.54
CA GLY A 122 -0.83 40.41 -69.55
C GLY A 122 -1.06 39.96 -68.11
N HIS A 123 -1.69 38.80 -67.89
CA HIS A 123 -1.96 38.24 -66.56
C HIS A 123 -1.14 36.97 -66.23
N ARG A 124 -0.32 36.46 -67.16
CA ARG A 124 0.46 35.22 -66.98
C ARG A 124 1.43 35.32 -65.80
N GLU A 125 2.25 36.36 -65.76
CA GLU A 125 3.25 36.55 -64.71
C GLU A 125 2.58 36.67 -63.33
N ALA A 126 1.46 37.39 -63.25
CA ALA A 126 0.68 37.51 -62.02
C ALA A 126 0.11 36.15 -61.56
N TYR A 127 -0.37 35.32 -62.49
CA TYR A 127 -0.84 33.97 -62.18
C TYR A 127 0.30 33.07 -61.69
N GLU A 128 1.43 33.05 -62.39
CA GLU A 128 2.60 32.22 -62.04
C GLU A 128 3.20 32.65 -60.69
N SER A 129 3.32 33.96 -60.45
CA SER A 129 3.76 34.51 -59.16
C SER A 129 2.82 34.12 -58.02
N LYS A 130 1.50 34.24 -58.22
CA LYS A 130 0.50 33.80 -57.24
C LYS A 130 0.61 32.30 -56.96
N LYS A 131 0.78 31.47 -57.99
CA LYS A 131 0.93 30.01 -57.82
C LYS A 131 2.23 29.63 -57.12
N ALA A 132 3.34 30.27 -57.46
CA ALA A 132 4.61 30.09 -56.77
C ALA A 132 4.49 30.48 -55.29
N ALA A 133 3.83 31.60 -54.97
CA ALA A 133 3.56 32.03 -53.61
C ALA A 133 2.65 31.05 -52.85
N GLU A 134 1.59 30.55 -53.46
CA GLU A 134 0.71 29.52 -52.85
C GLU A 134 1.47 28.22 -52.53
N VAL A 135 2.32 27.76 -53.45
CA VAL A 135 3.15 26.57 -53.26
C VAL A 135 4.20 26.79 -52.17
N ALA A 136 4.87 27.94 -52.16
CA ALA A 136 5.83 28.31 -51.13
C ALA A 136 5.17 28.40 -49.75
N ALA A 137 4.02 29.07 -49.64
CA ALA A 137 3.27 29.18 -48.39
C ALA A 137 2.77 27.83 -47.88
N LYS A 138 2.35 26.93 -48.78
CA LYS A 138 1.98 25.55 -48.42
C LYS A 138 3.18 24.78 -47.89
N LYS A 139 4.33 24.88 -48.55
CA LYS A 139 5.57 24.23 -48.13
C LYS A 139 6.01 24.73 -46.75
N GLU A 140 6.04 26.04 -46.55
CA GLU A 140 6.38 26.66 -45.27
C GLU A 140 5.44 26.22 -44.15
N ARG A 141 4.12 26.18 -44.42
CA ARG A 141 3.15 25.67 -43.44
C ARG A 141 3.41 24.21 -43.05
N LEU A 142 3.76 23.35 -44.02
CA LEU A 142 4.09 21.95 -43.73
C LEU A 142 5.38 21.81 -42.92
N GLU A 143 6.40 22.63 -43.20
CA GLU A 143 7.64 22.68 -42.43
C GLU A 143 7.37 23.14 -40.98
N GLN A 144 6.55 24.16 -40.78
CA GLN A 144 6.14 24.61 -39.43
C GLN A 144 5.40 23.52 -38.65
N ILE A 145 4.47 22.79 -39.30
CA ILE A 145 3.76 21.67 -38.67
C ILE A 145 4.74 20.56 -38.28
N LEU A 146 5.73 20.27 -39.13
CA LEU A 146 6.76 19.27 -38.85
C LEU A 146 7.58 19.66 -37.62
N VAL A 147 8.05 20.92 -37.56
CA VAL A 147 8.80 21.43 -36.40
C VAL A 147 7.99 21.33 -35.11
N GLU A 148 6.71 21.69 -35.14
CA GLU A 148 5.86 21.66 -33.95
C GLU A 148 5.62 20.22 -33.46
N LYS A 149 5.31 19.29 -34.38
CA LYS A 149 5.18 17.87 -34.04
C LYS A 149 6.49 17.26 -33.55
N GLU A 150 7.63 17.64 -34.13
CA GLU A 150 8.93 17.19 -33.67
C GLU A 150 9.24 17.66 -32.24
N LYS A 151 8.89 18.91 -31.88
CA LYS A 151 9.03 19.40 -30.49
C LYS A 151 8.23 18.57 -29.50
N ILE A 152 6.97 18.25 -29.83
CA ILE A 152 6.11 17.40 -28.99
C ILE A 152 6.74 16.03 -28.78
N VAL A 153 7.26 15.42 -29.86
CA VAL A 153 7.92 14.11 -29.82
C VAL A 153 9.20 14.16 -29.00
N ALA A 154 10.06 15.16 -29.24
CA ALA A 154 11.34 15.34 -28.55
C ALA A 154 11.14 15.56 -27.04
N GLU A 155 10.13 16.34 -26.65
CA GLU A 155 9.80 16.52 -25.24
C GLU A 155 9.33 15.19 -24.61
N ALA A 156 8.44 14.45 -25.28
CA ALA A 156 8.00 13.15 -24.80
C ALA A 156 9.16 12.15 -24.65
N GLU A 157 10.12 12.16 -25.59
CA GLU A 157 11.34 11.35 -25.54
C GLU A 157 12.22 11.71 -24.34
N SER A 158 12.40 13.00 -24.05
CA SER A 158 13.15 13.47 -22.87
C SER A 158 12.51 13.02 -21.55
N LEU A 159 11.18 12.93 -21.52
CA LEU A 159 10.39 12.55 -20.36
C LEU A 159 10.27 11.03 -20.16
N ALA A 160 10.61 10.22 -21.16
CA ALA A 160 10.43 8.77 -21.14
C ALA A 160 11.15 8.07 -19.98
N LEU A 161 12.24 8.69 -19.48
CA LEU A 161 13.03 8.18 -18.37
C LEU A 161 12.82 8.91 -17.04
N SER A 162 11.96 9.93 -16.98
CA SER A 162 11.70 10.69 -15.77
C SER A 162 11.03 9.86 -14.67
N GLU A 163 11.44 10.08 -13.42
CA GLU A 163 10.89 9.44 -12.22
C GLU A 163 9.90 10.35 -11.48
N SER A 164 9.66 11.56 -12.00
CA SER A 164 8.63 12.48 -11.50
C SER A 164 7.24 12.01 -11.94
N TRP A 165 6.79 10.86 -11.44
CA TRP A 165 5.66 10.08 -11.98
C TRP A 165 4.35 10.86 -12.18
N LYS A 166 4.01 11.74 -11.24
CA LYS A 166 2.77 12.54 -11.32
C LYS A 166 2.91 13.64 -12.36
N VAL A 167 3.91 14.52 -12.19
CA VAL A 167 4.15 15.68 -13.06
C VAL A 167 4.39 15.25 -14.50
N THR A 168 5.26 14.26 -14.72
CA THR A 168 5.54 13.72 -16.06
C THR A 168 4.31 13.05 -16.67
N GLY A 169 3.55 12.30 -15.86
CA GLY A 169 2.32 11.66 -16.34
C GLY A 169 1.26 12.65 -16.79
N ASP A 170 1.15 13.78 -16.11
CA ASP A 170 0.24 14.86 -16.49
C ASP A 170 0.76 15.64 -17.72
N ARG A 171 2.07 15.92 -17.79
CA ARG A 171 2.65 16.56 -18.99
C ARG A 171 2.51 15.70 -20.25
N LEU A 172 2.71 14.38 -20.16
CA LEU A 172 2.52 13.47 -21.29
C LEU A 172 1.07 13.40 -21.79
N LYS A 173 0.07 13.65 -20.91
CA LYS A 173 -1.34 13.80 -21.34
C LYS A 173 -1.52 15.10 -22.12
N VAL A 174 -0.96 16.21 -21.63
CA VAL A 174 -1.03 17.50 -22.33
C VAL A 174 -0.37 17.40 -23.71
N LEU A 175 0.83 16.79 -23.81
CA LEU A 175 1.50 16.55 -25.09
C LEU A 175 0.67 15.70 -26.06
N LEU A 176 -0.11 14.73 -25.56
CA LEU A 176 -1.02 13.93 -26.39
C LEU A 176 -2.14 14.80 -26.96
N ASP A 177 -2.66 15.74 -26.19
CA ASP A 177 -3.74 16.62 -26.64
C ASP A 177 -3.22 17.73 -27.58
N GLU A 178 -2.00 18.24 -27.34
CA GLU A 178 -1.26 19.08 -28.30
C GLU A 178 -1.05 18.33 -29.63
N TRP A 179 -0.60 17.06 -29.58
CA TRP A 179 -0.43 16.22 -30.77
C TRP A 179 -1.73 16.05 -31.57
N LYS A 180 -2.86 15.79 -30.89
CA LYS A 180 -4.17 15.63 -31.55
C LYS A 180 -4.68 16.93 -32.17
N SER A 181 -4.32 18.06 -31.58
CA SER A 181 -4.74 19.39 -32.03
C SER A 181 -3.87 19.91 -33.19
N ALA A 182 -2.64 19.41 -33.31
CA ALA A 182 -1.74 19.78 -34.39
C ALA A 182 -2.27 19.34 -35.78
N PRO A 183 -2.14 20.19 -36.81
CA PRO A 183 -2.52 19.82 -38.19
C PRO A 183 -1.77 18.57 -38.67
N ARG A 184 -2.38 17.82 -39.60
CA ARG A 184 -1.79 16.57 -40.13
C ARG A 184 -0.73 16.84 -41.19
N LEU A 185 0.29 16.00 -41.18
CA LEU A 185 1.31 15.92 -42.23
C LEU A 185 0.89 14.90 -43.29
N ASP A 186 1.79 14.58 -44.22
CA ASP A 186 1.65 13.38 -45.03
C ASP A 186 1.66 12.13 -44.14
N LYS A 187 1.07 11.06 -44.67
CA LYS A 187 0.83 9.82 -43.92
C LYS A 187 2.11 9.20 -43.36
N LYS A 188 3.24 9.31 -44.05
CA LYS A 188 4.50 8.68 -43.62
C LYS A 188 5.11 9.46 -42.45
N SER A 189 5.27 10.77 -42.61
CA SER A 189 5.85 11.62 -41.56
C SER A 189 5.04 11.59 -40.26
N ASP A 190 3.71 11.67 -40.35
CA ASP A 190 2.84 11.58 -39.18
C ASP A 190 2.94 10.21 -38.47
N ALA A 191 3.06 9.11 -39.22
CA ALA A 191 3.17 7.77 -38.66
C ALA A 191 4.51 7.55 -37.91
N ASP A 192 5.62 8.04 -38.48
CA ASP A 192 6.95 7.90 -37.87
C ASP A 192 7.05 8.69 -36.56
N LEU A 193 6.57 9.93 -36.56
CA LEU A 193 6.52 10.79 -35.37
C LEU A 193 5.56 10.22 -34.31
N TRP A 194 4.39 9.73 -34.71
CA TRP A 194 3.44 9.08 -33.80
C TRP A 194 4.05 7.84 -33.15
N LYS A 195 4.79 7.02 -33.91
CA LYS A 195 5.46 5.83 -33.38
C LYS A 195 6.48 6.21 -32.29
N ARG A 196 7.28 7.24 -32.52
CA ARG A 196 8.24 7.77 -31.53
C ARG A 196 7.53 8.28 -30.28
N PHE A 197 6.53 9.16 -30.44
CA PHE A 197 5.74 9.70 -29.33
C PHE A 197 5.07 8.60 -28.49
N SER A 198 4.35 7.69 -29.14
CA SER A 198 3.64 6.60 -28.46
C SER A 198 4.58 5.62 -27.76
N SER A 199 5.74 5.33 -28.34
CA SER A 199 6.78 4.51 -27.71
C SER A 199 7.29 5.13 -26.41
N SER A 200 7.61 6.43 -26.42
CA SER A 200 8.08 7.17 -25.25
C SER A 200 7.06 7.16 -24.11
N ARG A 201 5.78 7.44 -24.43
CA ARG A 201 4.69 7.37 -23.45
C ARG A 201 4.52 5.96 -22.88
N ASN A 202 4.50 4.95 -23.74
CA ASN A 202 4.34 3.55 -23.32
C ASN A 202 5.49 3.09 -22.42
N LYS A 203 6.72 3.53 -22.70
CA LYS A 203 7.91 3.24 -21.88
C LYS A 203 7.76 3.83 -20.47
N PHE A 204 7.37 5.12 -20.38
CA PHE A 204 7.09 5.77 -19.11
C PHE A 204 5.96 5.06 -18.33
N ASP A 205 4.83 4.79 -18.98
CA ASP A 205 3.67 4.14 -18.34
C ASP A 205 3.98 2.73 -17.83
N LYS A 206 4.80 1.96 -18.57
CA LYS A 206 5.27 0.65 -18.12
C LYS A 206 6.13 0.78 -16.86
N ARG A 207 7.12 1.69 -16.87
CA ARG A 207 7.99 1.92 -15.70
C ARG A 207 7.21 2.39 -14.48
N ARG A 208 6.29 3.35 -14.67
CA ARG A 208 5.42 3.86 -13.60
C ARG A 208 4.63 2.74 -12.95
N ARG A 209 3.98 1.90 -13.76
CA ARG A 209 3.21 0.73 -13.26
C ARG A 209 4.10 -0.24 -12.49
N THR A 210 5.26 -0.60 -13.03
CA THR A 210 6.21 -1.48 -12.35
C THR A 210 6.70 -0.91 -11.01
N HIS A 211 7.02 0.38 -10.96
CA HIS A 211 7.47 1.05 -9.75
C HIS A 211 6.40 1.02 -8.64
N PHE A 212 5.16 1.43 -8.95
CA PHE A 212 4.09 1.43 -7.96
C PHE A 212 3.65 0.02 -7.56
N ALA A 213 3.65 -0.94 -8.47
CA ALA A 213 3.42 -2.35 -8.14
C ALA A 213 4.48 -2.90 -7.18
N ALA A 214 5.76 -2.57 -7.39
CA ALA A 214 6.83 -2.98 -6.48
C ALA A 214 6.67 -2.33 -5.09
N LEU A 215 6.37 -1.03 -5.03
CA LEU A 215 6.09 -0.34 -3.76
C LEU A 215 4.90 -0.93 -3.01
N GLU A 216 3.83 -1.29 -3.73
CA GLU A 216 2.64 -1.91 -3.17
C GLU A 216 2.94 -3.33 -2.65
N ALA A 217 3.69 -4.13 -3.41
CA ALA A 217 4.11 -5.46 -2.99
C ALA A 217 4.95 -5.40 -1.69
N THR A 218 5.93 -4.49 -1.61
CA THR A 218 6.71 -4.29 -0.38
C THR A 218 5.82 -3.87 0.79
N GLN A 219 4.90 -2.92 0.57
CA GLN A 219 3.96 -2.48 1.62
C GLN A 219 3.03 -3.61 2.08
N SER A 220 2.58 -4.49 1.18
CA SER A 220 1.75 -5.64 1.52
C SER A 220 2.49 -6.60 2.43
N VAL A 221 3.75 -6.92 2.11
CA VAL A 221 4.58 -7.81 2.95
C VAL A 221 4.74 -7.25 4.36
N VAL A 222 5.01 -5.94 4.50
CA VAL A 222 5.09 -5.27 5.80
C VAL A 222 3.75 -5.35 6.55
N ALA A 223 2.65 -5.07 5.87
CA ALA A 223 1.32 -5.09 6.46
C ALA A 223 0.93 -6.50 6.95
N ASP A 224 1.22 -7.53 6.17
CA ASP A 224 0.87 -8.92 6.49
C ASP A 224 1.73 -9.45 7.65
N ALA A 225 3.03 -9.12 7.68
CA ALA A 225 3.88 -9.41 8.83
C ALA A 225 3.34 -8.77 10.13
N LYS A 226 2.95 -7.49 10.07
CA LYS A 226 2.36 -6.79 11.22
C LYS A 226 1.02 -7.37 11.66
N LYS A 227 0.15 -7.75 10.72
CA LYS A 227 -1.12 -8.44 11.04
C LYS A 227 -0.87 -9.77 11.76
N ALA A 228 0.11 -10.56 11.32
CA ALA A 228 0.45 -11.82 11.96
C ALA A 228 0.96 -11.61 13.40
N ILE A 229 1.83 -10.61 13.61
CA ILE A 229 2.32 -10.22 14.94
C ILE A 229 1.16 -9.81 15.85
N ILE A 230 0.20 -9.03 15.35
CA ILE A 230 -0.97 -8.61 16.11
C ILE A 230 -1.87 -9.80 16.46
N ALA A 231 -2.14 -10.70 15.50
CA ALA A 231 -2.97 -11.87 15.76
C ALA A 231 -2.36 -12.77 16.85
N GLU A 232 -1.03 -12.94 16.85
CA GLU A 232 -0.32 -13.67 17.89
C GLU A 232 -0.31 -12.91 19.24
N ALA A 233 -0.19 -11.58 19.23
CA ALA A 233 -0.29 -10.77 20.44
C ALA A 233 -1.69 -10.85 21.07
N GLU A 234 -2.75 -10.77 20.24
CA GLU A 234 -4.14 -10.84 20.66
C GLU A 234 -4.49 -12.21 21.26
N SER A 235 -3.97 -13.32 20.72
CA SER A 235 -4.19 -14.65 21.29
C SER A 235 -3.48 -14.86 22.63
N LEU A 236 -2.41 -14.12 22.90
CA LEU A 236 -1.65 -14.17 24.15
C LEU A 236 -2.15 -13.19 25.22
N ALA A 237 -3.04 -12.26 24.87
CA ALA A 237 -3.47 -11.15 25.73
C ALA A 237 -4.11 -11.62 27.05
N THR A 238 -4.75 -12.79 27.05
CA THR A 238 -5.42 -13.39 28.23
C THR A 238 -4.67 -14.58 28.83
N SER A 239 -3.45 -14.88 28.37
CA SER A 239 -2.64 -15.98 28.89
C SER A 239 -2.23 -15.73 30.34
N THR A 240 -2.35 -16.75 31.19
CA THR A 240 -1.87 -16.74 32.58
C THR A 240 -0.47 -17.33 32.74
N ASP A 241 0.16 -17.77 31.64
CA ASP A 241 1.53 -18.29 31.64
C ASP A 241 2.53 -17.11 31.62
N TRP A 242 2.62 -16.41 32.75
CA TRP A 242 3.22 -15.08 32.85
C TRP A 242 4.65 -14.96 32.33
N VAL A 243 5.50 -15.97 32.59
CA VAL A 243 6.92 -15.94 32.21
C VAL A 243 7.13 -16.20 30.71
N PRO A 244 6.65 -17.33 30.14
CA PRO A 244 6.83 -17.57 28.71
C PRO A 244 6.09 -16.53 27.85
N THR A 245 4.89 -16.11 28.24
CA THR A 245 4.12 -15.12 27.48
C THR A 245 4.79 -13.74 27.50
N ALA A 246 5.37 -13.30 28.63
CA ALA A 246 6.13 -12.05 28.66
C ALA A 246 7.37 -12.08 27.74
N LYS A 247 8.08 -13.20 27.68
CA LYS A 247 9.20 -13.39 26.73
C LYS A 247 8.70 -13.33 25.29
N LYS A 248 7.56 -13.95 25.01
CA LYS A 248 6.97 -13.94 23.67
C LYS A 248 6.53 -12.55 23.22
N PHE A 249 5.92 -11.75 24.09
CA PHE A 249 5.62 -10.33 23.80
C PHE A 249 6.87 -9.50 23.48
N LYS A 250 8.02 -9.81 24.11
CA LYS A 250 9.31 -9.18 23.74
C LYS A 250 9.74 -9.57 22.32
N THR A 251 9.69 -10.86 21.97
CA THR A 251 9.98 -11.33 20.61
C THR A 251 9.06 -10.71 19.57
N LEU A 252 7.76 -10.57 19.87
CA LEU A 252 6.80 -9.92 18.99
C LEU A 252 7.11 -8.43 18.78
N MET A 253 7.52 -7.73 19.83
CA MET A 253 7.97 -6.33 19.74
C MET A 253 9.21 -6.20 18.86
N ASP A 254 10.16 -7.12 18.96
CA ASP A 254 11.37 -7.11 18.14
C ASP A 254 11.04 -7.41 16.67
N ALA A 255 10.15 -8.39 16.42
CA ALA A 255 9.63 -8.67 15.08
C ALA A 255 8.86 -7.47 14.49
N TRP A 256 8.08 -6.76 15.32
CA TRP A 256 7.37 -5.55 14.90
C TRP A 256 8.34 -4.47 14.43
N LYS A 257 9.41 -4.22 15.18
CA LYS A 257 10.46 -3.25 14.81
C LYS A 257 11.20 -3.68 13.54
N ALA A 258 11.43 -4.97 13.36
CA ALA A 258 12.11 -5.53 12.19
C ALA A 258 11.24 -5.54 10.91
N SER A 259 9.91 -5.50 11.04
CA SER A 259 8.97 -5.61 9.91
C SER A 259 8.97 -4.37 8.99
N GLY A 260 9.67 -3.30 9.33
CA GLY A 260 9.72 -2.08 8.53
C GLY A 260 8.51 -1.16 8.71
N ARG A 261 8.42 -0.10 7.90
CA ARG A 261 7.37 0.91 7.96
C ARG A 261 6.40 0.76 6.79
N GLY A 262 5.11 0.73 7.11
CA GLY A 262 4.03 0.73 6.13
C GLY A 262 3.48 2.15 5.94
N LYS A 263 2.22 2.24 5.50
CA LYS A 263 1.51 3.53 5.41
C LYS A 263 1.31 4.08 6.83
N PRO A 264 1.60 5.36 7.11
CA PRO A 264 1.53 5.91 8.47
C PRO A 264 0.19 5.70 9.18
N SER A 265 -0.93 5.87 8.46
CA SER A 265 -2.28 5.66 9.01
C SER A 265 -2.51 4.19 9.42
N ASP A 266 -2.10 3.25 8.59
CA ASP A 266 -2.34 1.82 8.84
C ASP A 266 -1.42 1.31 9.95
N ASP A 267 -0.15 1.74 9.93
CA ASP A 267 0.82 1.44 10.97
C ASP A 267 0.36 1.93 12.35
N ALA A 268 -0.23 3.13 12.44
CA ALA A 268 -0.75 3.67 13.70
C ALA A 268 -1.90 2.81 14.27
N LYS A 269 -2.84 2.39 13.41
CA LYS A 269 -3.96 1.52 13.82
C LYS A 269 -3.46 0.14 14.26
N MET A 270 -2.54 -0.44 13.49
CA MET A 270 -1.93 -1.73 13.81
C MET A 270 -1.14 -1.66 15.12
N TRP A 271 -0.38 -0.58 15.34
CA TRP A 271 0.35 -0.36 16.58
C TRP A 271 -0.57 -0.26 17.80
N ALA A 272 -1.67 0.49 17.69
CA ALA A 272 -2.65 0.61 18.76
C ALA A 272 -3.23 -0.74 19.17
N ARG A 273 -3.54 -1.62 18.21
CA ARG A 273 -4.01 -3.00 18.49
C ARG A 273 -2.96 -3.84 19.20
N PHE A 274 -1.73 -3.84 18.70
CA PHE A 274 -0.62 -4.57 19.33
C PHE A 274 -0.40 -4.09 20.78
N LYS A 275 -0.42 -2.77 20.98
CA LYS A 275 -0.27 -2.15 22.31
C LYS A 275 -1.42 -2.52 23.24
N ALA A 276 -2.66 -2.50 22.78
CA ALA A 276 -3.80 -2.90 23.60
C ALA A 276 -3.67 -4.37 24.08
N ALA A 277 -3.29 -5.29 23.20
CA ALA A 277 -3.06 -6.69 23.57
C ALA A 277 -1.93 -6.86 24.59
N GLN A 278 -0.82 -6.12 24.39
CA GLN A 278 0.29 -6.11 25.34
C GLN A 278 -0.12 -5.55 26.70
N ASP A 279 -0.81 -4.40 26.72
CA ASP A 279 -1.21 -3.71 27.94
C ASP A 279 -2.22 -4.55 28.75
N GLN A 280 -3.14 -5.24 28.08
CA GLN A 280 -4.07 -6.18 28.71
C GLN A 280 -3.32 -7.29 29.48
N PHE A 281 -2.36 -7.96 28.83
CA PHE A 281 -1.57 -9.02 29.46
C PHE A 281 -0.75 -8.51 30.66
N PHE A 282 -0.01 -7.40 30.49
CA PHE A 282 0.85 -6.89 31.56
C PHE A 282 0.04 -6.31 32.73
N THR A 283 -1.11 -5.71 32.47
CA THR A 283 -2.04 -5.27 33.53
C THR A 283 -2.52 -6.46 34.35
N ALA A 284 -2.96 -7.54 33.70
CA ALA A 284 -3.41 -8.76 34.39
C ALA A 284 -2.27 -9.42 35.19
N LYS A 285 -1.06 -9.47 34.63
CA LYS A 285 0.12 -10.00 35.33
C LYS A 285 0.47 -9.19 36.58
N ILE A 286 0.45 -7.85 36.49
CA ILE A 286 0.72 -6.97 37.63
C ILE A 286 -0.31 -7.21 38.74
N ALA A 287 -1.60 -7.25 38.38
CA ALA A 287 -2.66 -7.51 39.35
C ALA A 287 -2.53 -8.88 40.05
N ASP A 288 -2.12 -9.94 39.33
CA ASP A 288 -1.84 -11.26 39.93
C ASP A 288 -0.65 -11.21 40.91
N LEU A 289 0.41 -10.48 40.56
CA LEU A 289 1.57 -10.30 41.44
C LEU A 289 1.20 -9.53 42.72
N GLU A 290 0.43 -8.45 42.60
CA GLU A 290 -0.06 -7.66 43.75
C GLU A 290 -0.96 -8.50 44.67
N LYS A 291 -1.85 -9.33 44.09
CA LYS A 291 -2.70 -10.25 44.84
C LYS A 291 -1.89 -11.29 45.61
N ARG A 292 -0.85 -11.85 44.97
CA ARG A 292 0.07 -12.81 45.61
C ARG A 292 0.86 -12.16 46.72
N ASP A 293 1.37 -10.94 46.51
CA ASP A 293 2.12 -10.20 47.51
C ASP A 293 1.27 -9.90 48.75
N THR A 294 0.03 -9.43 48.55
CA THR A 294 -0.94 -9.22 49.64
C THR A 294 -1.20 -10.51 50.43
N THR A 295 -1.38 -11.63 49.73
CA THR A 295 -1.60 -12.95 50.36
C THR A 295 -0.37 -13.40 51.15
N MET A 296 0.83 -13.22 50.59
CA MET A 296 2.08 -13.57 51.26
C MET A 296 2.34 -12.70 52.49
N ALA A 297 2.02 -11.40 52.44
CA ALA A 297 2.15 -10.48 53.57
C ALA A 297 1.20 -10.86 54.71
N ALA A 298 -0.07 -11.16 54.40
CA ALA A 298 -1.04 -11.63 55.39
C ALA A 298 -0.62 -12.97 56.02
N ASN A 299 -0.06 -13.90 55.22
CA ASN A 299 0.48 -15.15 55.73
C ASN A 299 1.73 -14.92 56.60
N LEU A 300 2.57 -13.94 56.27
CA LEU A 300 3.75 -13.60 57.05
C LEU A 300 3.36 -13.12 58.45
N ILE A 301 2.38 -12.22 58.58
CA ILE A 301 1.85 -11.76 59.87
C ILE A 301 1.38 -12.94 60.72
N LYS A 302 0.57 -13.85 60.13
CA LYS A 302 0.11 -15.06 60.83
C LYS A 302 1.26 -15.95 61.30
N ARG A 303 2.33 -16.07 60.50
CA ARG A 303 3.52 -16.83 60.92
C ARG A 303 4.25 -16.12 62.05
N GLU A 304 4.45 -14.80 61.97
CA GLU A 304 5.10 -14.02 63.01
C GLU A 304 4.35 -14.13 64.35
N GLU A 305 3.02 -14.02 64.34
CA GLU A 305 2.17 -14.22 65.52
C GLU A 305 2.29 -15.64 66.08
N LEU A 306 2.27 -16.65 65.21
CA LEU A 306 2.33 -18.06 65.63
C LEU A 306 3.72 -18.45 66.15
N VAL A 307 4.81 -17.90 65.62
CA VAL A 307 6.16 -18.15 66.16
C VAL A 307 6.26 -17.66 67.60
N ILE A 308 5.68 -16.50 67.94
CA ILE A 308 5.68 -16.00 69.33
C ILE A 308 4.97 -16.98 70.26
N GLN A 309 3.84 -17.56 69.82
CA GLN A 309 3.13 -18.59 70.60
C GLN A 309 3.94 -19.87 70.77
N ILE A 310 4.65 -20.30 69.71
CA ILE A 310 5.54 -21.47 69.75
C ILE A 310 6.70 -21.21 70.72
N GLU A 311 7.35 -20.05 70.66
CA GLU A 311 8.44 -19.67 71.57
C GLU A 311 7.99 -19.64 73.03
N ALA A 312 6.75 -19.21 73.30
CA ALA A 312 6.19 -19.19 74.65
C ALA A 312 5.98 -20.58 75.27
N LEU A 313 6.11 -21.67 74.49
CA LEU A 313 6.15 -23.03 75.04
C LEU A 313 7.41 -23.30 75.86
N VAL A 314 8.44 -22.45 75.75
CA VAL A 314 9.68 -22.56 76.51
C VAL A 314 9.85 -21.30 77.38
N PRO A 315 10.14 -21.43 78.70
CA PRO A 315 10.31 -22.68 79.44
C PRO A 315 8.97 -23.38 79.76
N PHE A 316 8.99 -24.71 79.87
CA PHE A 316 7.83 -25.54 80.28
C PHE A 316 8.12 -26.30 81.57
N THR A 317 7.06 -26.57 82.34
CA THR A 317 7.09 -27.43 83.53
C THR A 317 6.53 -28.82 83.26
N ASN A 318 5.58 -28.95 82.32
CA ASN A 318 4.97 -30.21 81.90
C ASN A 318 5.32 -30.52 80.44
N LEU A 319 6.14 -31.55 80.23
CA LEU A 319 6.61 -31.95 78.90
C LEU A 319 5.48 -32.43 77.97
N ASP A 320 4.50 -33.17 78.50
CA ASP A 320 3.43 -33.74 77.67
C ASP A 320 2.47 -32.65 77.16
N GLU A 321 2.18 -31.65 78.00
CA GLU A 321 1.40 -30.48 77.61
C GLU A 321 2.15 -29.64 76.56
N ALA A 322 3.44 -29.38 76.76
CA ALA A 322 4.27 -28.66 75.79
C ALA A 322 4.32 -29.36 74.43
N LYS A 323 4.46 -30.70 74.40
CA LYS A 323 4.43 -31.50 73.17
C LYS A 323 3.08 -31.43 72.47
N LYS A 324 1.97 -31.49 73.23
CA LYS A 324 0.64 -31.38 72.66
C LYS A 324 0.42 -30.01 72.03
N ALA A 325 0.75 -28.94 72.74
CA ALA A 325 0.62 -27.57 72.26
C ALA A 325 1.52 -27.33 71.03
N LEU A 326 2.77 -27.81 71.04
CA LEU A 326 3.66 -27.74 69.88
C LEU A 326 3.03 -28.42 68.65
N ARG A 327 2.48 -29.62 68.78
CA ARG A 327 1.81 -30.31 67.66
C ARG A 327 0.63 -29.51 67.11
N GLU A 328 -0.18 -28.89 67.97
CA GLU A 328 -1.31 -28.05 67.57
C GLU A 328 -0.86 -26.78 66.83
N HIS A 329 0.19 -26.12 67.32
CA HIS A 329 0.78 -24.97 66.64
C HIS A 329 1.44 -25.36 65.31
N MET A 330 2.14 -26.49 65.23
CA MET A 330 2.74 -26.97 63.97
C MET A 330 1.68 -27.38 62.93
N ASN A 331 0.54 -27.91 63.37
CA ASN A 331 -0.62 -28.12 62.50
C ASN A 331 -1.16 -26.79 61.96
N SER A 332 -1.16 -25.72 62.76
CA SER A 332 -1.56 -24.39 62.29
C SER A 332 -0.50 -23.77 61.38
N TRP A 333 0.78 -23.98 61.67
CA TRP A 333 1.92 -23.52 60.89
C TRP A 333 1.89 -24.03 59.46
N SER A 334 1.65 -25.33 59.29
CA SER A 334 1.57 -25.98 57.97
C SER A 334 0.36 -25.54 57.14
N LYS A 335 -0.71 -25.03 57.79
CA LYS A 335 -1.89 -24.48 57.10
C LYS A 335 -1.68 -23.04 56.62
N ILE A 336 -0.68 -22.33 57.15
CA ILE A 336 -0.34 -20.99 56.66
C ILE A 336 0.35 -21.15 55.30
N GLY A 337 -0.25 -20.55 54.27
CA GLY A 337 0.24 -20.61 52.90
C GLY A 337 1.61 -19.96 52.70
N MET A 338 1.97 -19.74 51.43
CA MET A 338 3.26 -19.15 51.06
C MET A 338 3.47 -17.78 51.72
N THR A 339 4.69 -17.51 52.17
CA THR A 339 5.17 -16.22 52.68
C THR A 339 6.38 -15.75 51.88
N HIS A 340 6.82 -14.51 52.12
CA HIS A 340 8.04 -13.98 51.50
C HIS A 340 9.26 -14.85 51.80
N ARG A 341 9.99 -15.20 50.75
CA ARG A 341 11.08 -16.20 50.79
C ARG A 341 12.25 -15.78 51.69
N ASP A 342 12.53 -14.49 51.72
CA ASP A 342 13.61 -13.89 52.53
C ASP A 342 13.33 -13.95 54.03
N LYS A 343 12.05 -13.95 54.44
CA LYS A 343 11.64 -14.03 55.86
C LYS A 343 11.48 -15.45 56.36
N ARG A 344 11.23 -16.40 55.46
CA ARG A 344 10.92 -17.79 55.80
C ARG A 344 12.01 -18.45 56.66
N ALA A 345 13.28 -18.32 56.26
CA ALA A 345 14.38 -19.04 56.94
C ALA A 345 14.55 -18.62 58.40
N ALA A 346 14.37 -17.33 58.71
CA ALA A 346 14.49 -16.82 60.07
C ALA A 346 13.37 -17.34 60.98
N LEU A 347 12.14 -17.40 60.47
CA LEU A 347 11.00 -17.92 61.22
C LEU A 347 11.11 -19.44 61.43
N ASP A 348 11.50 -20.19 60.38
CA ASP A 348 11.70 -21.64 60.47
C ASP A 348 12.80 -21.97 61.51
N ALA A 349 13.87 -21.16 61.61
CA ALA A 349 14.93 -21.35 62.61
C ALA A 349 14.44 -21.14 64.06
N ARG A 350 13.56 -20.16 64.29
CA ARG A 350 12.97 -19.91 65.62
C ARG A 350 12.07 -21.06 66.07
N VAL A 351 11.24 -21.59 65.16
CA VAL A 351 10.43 -22.78 65.42
C VAL A 351 11.32 -23.99 65.72
N HIS A 352 12.36 -24.22 64.92
CA HIS A 352 13.28 -25.33 65.12
C HIS A 352 14.01 -25.26 66.47
N ALA A 353 14.33 -24.06 66.97
CA ALA A 353 14.94 -23.91 68.28
C ALA A 353 14.04 -24.47 69.40
N VAL A 354 12.75 -24.16 69.37
CA VAL A 354 11.75 -24.69 70.32
C VAL A 354 11.59 -26.19 70.17
N GLU A 355 11.46 -26.68 68.93
CA GLU A 355 11.38 -28.11 68.64
C GLU A 355 12.59 -28.88 69.20
N SER A 356 13.79 -28.30 69.08
CA SER A 356 15.03 -28.90 69.58
C SER A 356 15.02 -29.01 71.11
N VAL A 357 14.62 -27.95 71.81
CA VAL A 357 14.54 -27.95 73.29
C VAL A 357 13.55 -29.00 73.80
N ILE A 358 12.35 -29.06 73.21
CA ILE A 358 11.33 -30.05 73.62
C ILE A 358 11.81 -31.47 73.30
N LYS A 359 12.45 -31.69 72.15
CA LYS A 359 13.00 -32.99 71.75
C LYS A 359 14.14 -33.45 72.67
N GLU A 360 15.02 -32.55 73.08
CA GLU A 360 16.09 -32.84 74.03
C GLU A 360 15.54 -33.22 75.40
N ALA A 361 14.54 -32.48 75.90
CA ALA A 361 13.87 -32.81 77.15
C ALA A 361 13.11 -34.15 77.09
N GLU A 362 12.48 -34.46 75.96
CA GLU A 362 11.88 -35.78 75.73
C GLU A 362 12.91 -36.89 75.73
N ALA A 363 14.05 -36.69 75.06
CA ALA A 363 15.14 -37.67 75.06
C ALA A 363 15.74 -37.87 76.46
N GLU A 364 15.82 -36.82 77.27
CA GLU A 364 16.30 -36.88 78.65
C GLU A 364 15.29 -37.57 79.58
N ASN A 365 14.01 -37.25 79.45
CA ASN A 365 12.94 -37.94 80.19
C ASN A 365 12.88 -39.43 79.82
N TRP A 366 13.01 -39.76 78.53
CA TRP A 366 13.12 -41.14 78.08
C TRP A 366 14.34 -41.84 78.69
N ARG A 367 15.52 -41.20 78.71
CA ARG A 367 16.72 -41.79 79.35
C ARG A 367 16.50 -42.14 80.83
N LYS A 368 15.81 -41.28 81.59
CA LYS A 368 15.51 -41.51 83.02
C LYS A 368 14.43 -42.57 83.27
N THR A 369 13.49 -42.68 82.33
CA THR A 369 12.33 -43.57 82.46
C THR A 369 12.44 -44.85 81.64
N ASP A 370 13.51 -45.04 80.86
CA ASP A 370 13.70 -46.19 79.97
C ASP A 370 13.63 -47.51 80.77
N PRO A 371 12.54 -48.29 80.61
CA PRO A 371 12.33 -49.50 81.40
C PRO A 371 13.41 -50.56 81.14
N ALA A 372 13.96 -50.62 79.92
CA ALA A 372 14.99 -51.58 79.56
C ALA A 372 16.36 -51.17 80.09
N ALA A 373 16.67 -49.87 80.14
CA ALA A 373 17.88 -49.38 80.79
C ALA A 373 17.82 -49.54 82.32
N LYS A 374 16.68 -49.18 82.93
CA LYS A 374 16.43 -49.37 84.38
C LYS A 374 16.51 -50.84 84.78
N ALA A 375 15.93 -51.76 83.99
CA ALA A 375 16.02 -53.20 84.23
C ALA A 375 17.47 -53.72 84.17
N ARG A 376 18.26 -53.30 83.16
CA ARG A 376 19.68 -53.66 83.05
C ARG A 376 20.51 -53.12 84.21
N ALA A 377 20.29 -51.88 84.61
CA ALA A 377 20.95 -51.31 85.79
C ALA A 377 20.60 -52.10 87.08
N GLY A 378 19.33 -52.47 87.23
CA GLY A 378 18.87 -53.33 88.33
C GLY A 378 19.49 -54.72 88.32
N GLU A 379 19.68 -55.31 87.14
CA GLU A 379 20.35 -56.61 86.98
C GLU A 379 21.83 -56.54 87.38
N VAL A 380 22.55 -55.48 87.02
CA VAL A 380 23.95 -55.27 87.42
C VAL A 380 24.08 -55.14 88.94
N VAL A 381 23.20 -54.38 89.59
CA VAL A 381 23.14 -54.26 91.06
C VAL A 381 22.93 -55.64 91.69
N LYS A 382 21.98 -56.43 91.18
CA LYS A 382 21.72 -57.79 91.65
C LYS A 382 22.94 -58.71 91.48
N GLN A 383 23.58 -58.72 90.33
CA GLN A 383 24.77 -59.54 90.07
C GLN A 383 25.94 -59.17 91.00
N LEU A 384 26.14 -57.88 91.28
CA LEU A 384 27.17 -57.43 92.22
C LEU A 384 26.84 -57.88 93.65
N ALA A 385 25.59 -57.74 94.10
CA ALA A 385 25.14 -58.22 95.40
C ALA A 385 25.32 -59.75 95.56
N ASP A 386 24.87 -60.54 94.59
CA ASP A 386 25.02 -62.00 94.57
C ASP A 386 26.50 -62.41 94.61
N SER A 387 27.36 -61.67 93.89
CA SER A 387 28.81 -61.93 93.88
C SER A 387 29.48 -61.60 95.21
N ILE A 388 29.09 -60.51 95.88
CA ILE A 388 29.58 -60.13 97.21
C ILE A 388 29.21 -61.24 98.21
N GLU A 389 27.95 -61.68 98.22
CA GLU A 389 27.49 -62.76 99.10
C GLU A 389 28.29 -64.06 98.87
N SER A 390 28.57 -64.39 97.60
CA SER A 390 29.39 -65.54 97.24
C SER A 390 30.82 -65.43 97.78
N TYR A 391 31.49 -64.28 97.60
CA TYR A 391 32.85 -64.06 98.12
C TYR A 391 32.89 -64.01 99.65
N GLU A 392 31.88 -63.45 100.31
CA GLU A 392 31.75 -63.48 101.77
C GLU A 392 31.61 -64.92 102.30
N LYS A 393 30.79 -65.76 101.64
CA LYS A 393 30.67 -67.18 101.96
C LYS A 393 32.00 -67.92 101.73
N ILE A 394 32.72 -67.62 100.64
CA ILE A 394 34.04 -68.18 100.37
C ILE A 394 35.05 -67.76 101.44
N ALA A 395 35.04 -66.50 101.86
CA ALA A 395 35.90 -65.97 102.92
C ALA A 395 35.63 -66.67 104.25
N ALA A 396 34.36 -66.75 104.67
CA ALA A 396 33.95 -67.41 105.90
C ALA A 396 34.33 -68.90 105.90
N LYS A 397 34.07 -69.62 104.79
CA LYS A 397 34.42 -71.03 104.65
C LYS A 397 35.94 -71.26 104.65
N SER A 398 36.71 -70.38 104.00
CA SER A 398 38.17 -70.49 103.93
C SER A 398 38.84 -70.19 105.28
N LEU A 399 38.28 -69.25 106.06
CA LEU A 399 38.69 -68.96 107.42
C LEU A 399 38.44 -70.16 108.34
N ALA A 400 37.23 -70.75 108.27
CA ALA A 400 36.86 -71.96 109.03
C ALA A 400 37.74 -73.18 108.68
N ALA A 401 38.27 -73.25 107.47
CA ALA A 401 39.20 -74.28 107.01
C ALA A 401 40.69 -73.97 107.31
N GLY A 402 41.00 -72.88 108.03
CA GLY A 402 42.36 -72.51 108.41
C GLY A 402 43.23 -71.87 107.31
N ASN A 403 42.65 -71.52 106.16
CA ASN A 403 43.37 -70.88 105.05
C ASN A 403 43.18 -69.36 105.07
N SER A 404 43.92 -68.69 105.94
CA SER A 404 43.82 -67.24 106.17
C SER A 404 44.14 -66.41 104.93
N LYS A 405 45.05 -66.86 104.06
CA LYS A 405 45.40 -66.17 102.82
C LYS A 405 44.21 -66.11 101.86
N LYS A 406 43.57 -67.26 101.62
CA LYS A 406 42.40 -67.35 100.74
C LYS A 406 41.18 -66.61 101.31
N ALA A 407 41.03 -66.58 102.64
CA ALA A 407 39.98 -65.79 103.30
C ALA A 407 40.19 -64.28 103.12
N ALA A 408 41.43 -63.79 103.23
CA ALA A 408 41.77 -62.39 103.01
C ALA A 408 41.52 -61.96 101.55
N GLU A 409 41.98 -62.75 100.57
CA GLU A 409 41.76 -62.49 99.14
C GLU A 409 40.26 -62.45 98.76
N ALA A 410 39.45 -63.34 99.33
CA ALA A 410 38.00 -63.33 99.13
C ALA A 410 37.31 -62.13 99.81
N THR A 411 37.79 -61.72 100.98
CA THR A 411 37.29 -60.53 101.70
C THR A 411 37.61 -59.25 100.94
N GLU A 412 38.83 -59.13 100.40
CA GLU A 412 39.25 -58.02 99.56
C GLU A 412 38.45 -57.99 98.25
N SER A 413 38.21 -59.16 97.64
CA SER A 413 37.34 -59.31 96.46
C SER A 413 35.89 -58.88 96.71
N ALA A 414 35.35 -59.15 97.90
CA ALA A 414 34.04 -58.66 98.33
C ALA A 414 34.07 -57.14 98.57
N ALA A 415 35.10 -56.62 99.25
CA ALA A 415 35.26 -55.20 99.51
C ALA A 415 35.35 -54.36 98.23
N ALA A 416 36.15 -54.81 97.24
CA ALA A 416 36.24 -54.15 95.94
C ALA A 416 34.88 -54.08 95.22
N ARG A 417 34.09 -55.15 95.30
CA ARG A 417 32.75 -55.21 94.69
C ARG A 417 31.71 -54.38 95.44
N ARG A 418 31.85 -54.18 96.75
CA ARG A 418 30.99 -53.24 97.50
C ARG A 418 31.16 -51.79 97.02
N VAL A 419 32.37 -51.39 96.65
CA VAL A 419 32.61 -50.06 96.05
C VAL A 419 31.86 -49.92 94.73
N TRP A 420 31.88 -50.97 93.90
CA TRP A 420 31.17 -50.97 92.61
C TRP A 420 29.66 -51.07 92.77
N LEU A 421 29.17 -51.82 93.77
CA LEU A 421 27.76 -51.90 94.11
C LEU A 421 27.22 -50.53 94.51
N ALA A 422 27.92 -49.81 95.38
CA ALA A 422 27.51 -48.46 95.81
C ALA A 422 27.41 -47.48 94.63
N GLU A 423 28.27 -47.62 93.61
CA GLU A 423 28.20 -46.80 92.40
C GLU A 423 27.08 -47.25 91.45
N ALA A 424 26.86 -48.55 91.31
CA ALA A 424 25.75 -49.10 90.52
C ALA A 424 24.38 -48.77 91.13
N GLU A 425 24.25 -48.73 92.46
CA GLU A 425 23.04 -48.32 93.17
C GLU A 425 22.74 -46.83 92.97
N LYS A 426 23.77 -45.96 92.95
CA LYS A 426 23.59 -44.55 92.59
C LYS A 426 23.12 -44.41 91.15
N ALA A 427 23.75 -45.10 90.20
CA ALA A 427 23.34 -45.08 88.80
C ALA A 427 21.91 -45.62 88.60
N LEU A 428 21.49 -46.63 89.38
CA LEU A 428 20.11 -47.11 89.38
C LEU A 428 19.13 -46.08 89.97
N ALA A 429 19.54 -45.34 90.99
CA ALA A 429 18.75 -44.28 91.62
C ALA A 429 18.58 -43.04 90.72
N GLU A 430 19.39 -42.88 89.68
CA GLU A 430 19.19 -41.84 88.66
C GLU A 430 17.97 -42.10 87.74
N PHE A 431 17.48 -43.35 87.70
CA PHE A 431 16.23 -43.73 87.03
C PHE A 431 15.01 -43.53 87.95
N ASN A 432 14.67 -42.28 88.26
CA ASN A 432 13.46 -41.92 89.02
C ASN A 432 12.29 -41.53 88.13
#